data_AF-A0A8J6NT77-F1
#
_entry.id   AF-A0A8J6NT77-F1
#
_cell.length_a   1.000
_cell.length_b   1.000
_cell.length_c   1.000
_cell.angle_alpha   90.00
_cell.angle_beta   90.00
_cell.angle_gamma   90.00
#
_symmetry.space_group_name_H-M   'P 1'
#
loop_
_entity.id
_entity.type
_entity.pdbx_description
1 polymer ?
#
loop_
_entity_poly.entity_id
_entity_poly.type
_entity_poly.pdbx_seq_one_letter_code
_entity_poly.pdbx_strand_id
1 'polypeptide(L)'
;MNLLHHIKRKRAKQKRKQPIRREVFNQICSLVREYDLQESFLSVLDKFEDNLSGENFTFNRVRLKTPLESSLFSLATKDEYALTMSIIGKVDNAYLKFANSPEEILLCGPLYRLNPALTNQKLMRYHFETLLLHERAKASREI
;
A
#
# COMPACT_ATOMS: atom_id res chain seq x y z
N MET A 1 -36.05 -9.96 28.32
CA MET A 1 -35.48 -10.03 26.96
C MET A 1 -35.07 -11.46 26.66
N ASN A 2 -35.66 -12.09 25.64
CA ASN A 2 -35.51 -13.53 25.36
C ASN A 2 -34.21 -13.81 24.57
N LEU A 3 -33.41 -14.79 25.01
CA LEU A 3 -32.13 -15.22 24.41
C LEU A 3 -32.24 -15.42 22.88
N LEU A 4 -33.39 -15.94 22.44
CA LEU A 4 -33.68 -16.20 21.03
C LEU A 4 -33.70 -14.91 20.19
N HIS A 5 -34.16 -13.80 20.77
CA HIS A 5 -34.17 -12.48 20.11
C HIS A 5 -32.75 -11.90 19.99
N HIS A 6 -31.90 -12.15 20.99
CA HIS A 6 -30.50 -11.72 20.96
C HIS A 6 -29.71 -12.46 19.87
N ILE A 7 -29.91 -13.77 19.73
CA ILE A 7 -29.29 -14.59 18.69
C ILE A 7 -29.75 -14.14 17.29
N LYS A 8 -31.05 -13.93 17.09
CA LYS A 8 -31.60 -13.45 15.80
C LYS A 8 -31.03 -12.08 15.42
N ARG A 9 -30.92 -11.15 16.37
CA ARG A 9 -30.34 -9.81 16.14
C ARG A 9 -28.84 -9.87 15.83
N LYS A 10 -28.08 -10.75 16.50
CA LYS A 10 -26.65 -10.96 16.23
C LYS A 10 -26.43 -11.51 14.81
N ARG A 11 -27.21 -12.52 14.41
CA ARG A 11 -27.16 -13.08 13.05
C ARG A 11 -27.58 -12.06 11.98
N ALA A 12 -28.61 -11.25 12.24
CA ALA A 12 -29.01 -10.19 11.31
C ALA A 12 -27.92 -9.10 11.14
N LYS A 13 -27.20 -8.74 12.22
CA LYS A 13 -26.05 -7.84 12.14
C LYS A 13 -24.88 -8.46 11.37
N GLN A 14 -24.61 -9.75 11.54
CA GLN A 14 -23.55 -10.46 10.80
C GLN A 14 -23.89 -10.67 9.31
N LYS A 15 -25.17 -10.83 8.96
CA LYS A 15 -25.65 -10.90 7.57
C LYS A 15 -25.58 -9.56 6.82
N ARG A 16 -25.37 -8.43 7.50
CA ARG A 16 -25.10 -7.17 6.82
C ARG A 16 -23.74 -7.28 6.13
N LYS A 17 -23.76 -7.28 4.79
CA LYS A 17 -22.56 -7.31 3.96
C LYS A 17 -21.64 -6.17 4.38
N GLN A 18 -20.46 -6.50 4.89
CA GLN A 18 -19.40 -5.53 5.09
C GLN A 18 -18.86 -5.13 3.70
N PRO A 19 -18.45 -3.87 3.51
CA PRO A 19 -17.74 -3.50 2.29
C PRO A 19 -16.49 -4.37 2.16
N ILE A 20 -16.23 -4.86 0.95
CA ILE A 20 -15.04 -5.67 0.66
C ILE A 20 -13.82 -4.82 0.98
N ARG A 21 -12.97 -5.31 1.88
CA ARG A 21 -11.77 -4.60 2.31
C ARG A 21 -10.68 -4.81 1.27
N ARG A 22 -9.91 -3.76 0.99
CA ARG A 22 -8.66 -3.90 0.23
C ARG A 22 -7.69 -4.73 1.05
N GLU A 23 -7.35 -5.90 0.53
CA GLU A 23 -6.34 -6.76 1.13
C GLU A 23 -4.98 -6.46 0.49
N VAL A 24 -3.94 -6.37 1.32
CA VAL A 24 -2.57 -6.10 0.88
C VAL A 24 -2.15 -7.13 -0.16
N PHE A 25 -2.44 -8.41 0.09
CA PHE A 25 -2.10 -9.49 -0.84
C PHE A 25 -2.68 -9.26 -2.24
N ASN A 26 -3.99 -8.97 -2.33
CA ASN A 26 -4.64 -8.75 -3.61
C ASN A 26 -4.09 -7.53 -4.34
N GLN A 27 -3.78 -6.45 -3.60
CA GLN A 27 -3.20 -5.24 -4.17
C GLN A 27 -1.81 -5.52 -4.76
N ILE A 28 -0.93 -6.15 -3.97
CA ILE A 28 0.45 -6.41 -4.39
C ILE A 28 0.52 -7.49 -5.47
N CYS A 29 -0.31 -8.53 -5.38
CA CYS A 29 -0.39 -9.53 -6.44
C CYS A 29 -0.87 -8.91 -7.77
N SER A 30 -1.83 -7.99 -7.72
CA SER A 30 -2.26 -7.24 -8.92
C SER A 30 -1.09 -6.43 -9.52
N LEU A 31 -0.28 -5.78 -8.68
CA LEU A 31 0.89 -5.04 -9.14
C LEU A 31 1.99 -5.95 -9.72
N VAL A 32 2.26 -7.08 -9.07
CA VAL A 32 3.22 -8.07 -9.57
C VAL A 32 2.83 -8.53 -10.96
N ARG A 33 1.55 -8.78 -11.19
CA ARG A 33 1.04 -9.25 -12.48
C ARG A 33 0.98 -8.16 -13.55
N GLU A 34 0.46 -6.99 -13.22
CA GLU A 34 0.28 -5.90 -14.18
C GLU A 34 1.60 -5.33 -14.68
N TYR A 35 2.59 -5.23 -13.79
CA TYR A 35 3.92 -4.69 -14.09
C TYR A 35 4.97 -5.76 -14.38
N ASP A 36 4.55 -7.03 -14.48
CA ASP A 36 5.43 -8.19 -14.69
C ASP A 36 6.67 -8.16 -13.76
N LEU A 37 6.42 -7.89 -12.47
CA LEU A 37 7.50 -7.75 -11.49
C LEU A 37 8.23 -9.08 -11.32
N GLN A 38 9.55 -8.99 -11.36
CA GLN A 38 10.45 -10.13 -11.19
C GLN A 38 11.10 -10.09 -9.81
N GLU A 39 11.71 -11.22 -9.41
CA GLU A 39 12.43 -11.34 -8.14
C GLU A 39 13.53 -10.27 -7.97
N SER A 40 14.13 -9.80 -9.08
CA SER A 40 15.10 -8.70 -9.10
C SER A 40 14.57 -7.41 -8.48
N PHE A 41 13.24 -7.19 -8.46
CA PHE A 41 12.62 -6.06 -7.80
C PHE A 41 12.89 -6.05 -6.29
N LEU A 42 13.06 -7.22 -5.65
CA LEU A 42 13.43 -7.29 -4.23
C LEU A 42 14.80 -6.66 -3.98
N SER A 43 15.75 -6.81 -4.89
CA SER A 43 17.06 -6.17 -4.76
C SER A 43 16.99 -4.65 -4.96
N VAL A 44 16.04 -4.16 -5.77
CA VAL A 44 15.77 -2.72 -5.90
C VAL A 44 15.20 -2.19 -4.59
N LEU A 45 14.27 -2.91 -3.97
CA LEU A 45 13.71 -2.56 -2.65
C LEU A 45 14.79 -2.40 -1.57
N ASP A 46 15.81 -3.27 -1.54
CA ASP A 46 16.92 -3.15 -0.57
C ASP A 46 17.71 -1.86 -0.74
N LYS A 47 18.06 -1.53 -1.99
CA LYS A 47 18.98 -0.44 -2.31
C LYS A 47 18.29 0.93 -2.36
N PHE A 48 16.96 0.95 -2.43
CA PHE A 48 16.22 2.18 -2.67
C PHE A 48 16.39 3.21 -1.55
N GLU A 49 16.42 2.77 -0.28
CA GLU A 49 16.58 3.69 0.85
C GLU A 49 17.98 4.34 0.89
N ASP A 50 19.02 3.57 0.55
CA ASP A 50 20.38 4.07 0.46
C ASP A 50 20.48 5.15 -0.64
N ASN A 51 19.82 4.91 -1.78
CA ASN A 51 19.79 5.85 -2.89
C ASN A 51 18.98 7.13 -2.59
N LEU A 52 17.92 7.05 -1.78
CA LEU A 52 17.14 8.23 -1.34
C LEU A 52 17.94 9.18 -0.45
N SER A 53 19.02 8.70 0.15
CA SER A 53 19.87 9.45 1.08
C SER A 53 21.02 10.17 0.38
N GLY A 54 21.47 9.66 -0.77
CA GLY A 54 22.66 10.14 -1.48
C GLY A 54 22.42 11.15 -2.60
N GLU A 55 21.23 11.19 -3.19
CA GLU A 55 20.93 12.05 -4.34
C GLU A 55 19.70 12.95 -4.12
N ASN A 56 19.77 14.16 -4.68
CA ASN A 56 18.63 15.02 -4.94
C ASN A 56 17.67 14.31 -5.91
N PHE A 57 16.88 13.34 -5.42
CA PHE A 57 15.79 12.77 -6.20
C PHE A 57 14.86 13.91 -6.59
N THR A 58 14.90 14.30 -7.86
CA THR A 58 14.07 15.37 -8.41
C THR A 58 12.66 14.85 -8.57
N PHE A 59 11.91 14.87 -7.46
CA PHE A 59 10.48 14.61 -7.46
C PHE A 59 9.78 15.80 -8.15
N ASN A 60 9.61 15.70 -9.46
CA ASN A 60 9.35 16.88 -10.27
C ASN A 60 7.87 17.28 -10.32
N ARG A 61 6.91 16.46 -9.85
CA ARG A 61 5.47 16.76 -10.04
C ARG A 61 4.56 16.24 -8.94
N VAL A 62 3.57 17.07 -8.58
CA VAL A 62 2.37 16.63 -7.87
C VAL A 62 1.61 15.67 -8.77
N ARG A 63 1.64 14.38 -8.43
CA ARG A 63 0.93 13.33 -9.17
C ARG A 63 -0.31 12.89 -8.40
N LEU A 64 -1.43 12.80 -9.11
CA LEU A 64 -2.60 12.05 -8.67
C LEU A 64 -2.36 10.57 -8.92
N LYS A 65 -3.00 9.71 -8.11
CA LYS A 65 -2.92 8.27 -8.34
C LYS A 65 -3.70 7.89 -9.59
N THR A 66 -3.07 7.13 -10.46
CA THR A 66 -3.78 6.35 -11.46
C THR A 66 -4.54 5.23 -10.73
N PRO A 67 -5.86 5.06 -10.98
CA PRO A 67 -6.61 3.98 -10.37
C PRO A 67 -6.12 2.65 -10.94
N LEU A 68 -5.68 1.75 -10.05
CA LEU A 68 -5.47 0.35 -10.38
C LEU A 68 -6.74 -0.44 -10.05
N GLU A 69 -7.26 -1.17 -11.03
CA GLU A 69 -8.27 -2.20 -10.79
C GLU A 69 -7.63 -3.43 -10.14
N SER A 70 -7.53 -3.41 -8.81
CA SER A 70 -7.10 -4.58 -8.04
C SER A 70 -8.17 -5.68 -8.13
N SER A 71 -7.77 -6.92 -8.44
CA SER A 71 -8.69 -8.04 -8.36
C SER A 71 -9.17 -8.23 -6.93
N LEU A 72 -10.48 -8.48 -6.74
CA LEU A 72 -11.04 -8.81 -5.43
C LEU A 72 -10.50 -10.14 -4.89
N PHE A 73 -10.12 -11.05 -5.79
CA PHE A 73 -9.55 -12.35 -5.49
C PHE A 73 -8.44 -12.64 -6.50
N SER A 74 -7.19 -12.51 -6.06
CA SER A 74 -6.05 -12.74 -6.93
C SER A 74 -5.78 -14.22 -7.08
N LEU A 75 -5.94 -14.74 -8.30
CA LEU A 75 -5.46 -16.07 -8.67
C LEU A 75 -3.99 -15.91 -9.06
N ALA A 76 -3.10 -16.24 -8.12
CA ALA A 76 -1.66 -16.13 -8.29
C ALA A 76 -1.06 -17.47 -8.73
N THR A 77 -0.09 -17.44 -9.63
CA THR A 77 0.82 -18.58 -9.83
C THR A 77 1.71 -18.77 -8.61
N LYS A 78 2.43 -19.89 -8.53
CA LYS A 78 3.35 -20.17 -7.42
C LYS A 78 4.41 -19.06 -7.28
N ASP A 79 4.95 -18.60 -8.41
CA ASP A 79 6.04 -17.62 -8.44
C ASP A 79 5.52 -16.22 -8.09
N GLU A 80 4.35 -15.85 -8.64
CA GLU A 80 3.65 -14.60 -8.28
C GLU A 80 3.31 -14.56 -6.78
N TYR A 81 2.85 -15.67 -6.22
CA TYR A 81 2.55 -15.79 -4.80
C TYR A 81 3.82 -15.59 -3.95
N ALA A 82 4.90 -16.30 -4.29
CA ALA A 82 6.16 -16.22 -3.56
C ALA A 82 6.75 -14.80 -3.59
N LEU A 83 6.73 -14.15 -4.75
CA LEU A 83 7.19 -12.77 -4.89
C LEU A 83 6.29 -11.80 -4.13
N THR A 84 4.96 -11.95 -4.23
CA THR A 84 4.00 -11.12 -3.49
C THR A 84 4.25 -11.19 -1.99
N MET A 85 4.38 -12.41 -1.44
CA MET A 85 4.65 -12.59 -0.01
C MET A 85 6.02 -12.03 0.40
N SER A 86 7.03 -12.12 -0.47
CA SER A 86 8.35 -11.55 -0.24
C SER A 86 8.31 -10.02 -0.19
N ILE A 87 7.59 -9.37 -1.11
CA ILE A 87 7.38 -7.91 -1.10
C ILE A 87 6.65 -7.49 0.17
N ILE A 88 5.58 -8.21 0.55
CA ILE A 88 4.80 -7.92 1.75
C ILE A 88 5.66 -8.05 3.01
N GLY A 89 6.39 -9.16 3.17
CA GLY A 89 7.23 -9.38 4.34
C GLY A 89 8.40 -8.39 4.44
N LYS A 90 8.88 -7.87 3.31
CA LYS A 90 10.00 -6.93 3.27
C LYS A 90 9.59 -5.49 3.60
N VAL A 91 8.45 -5.05 3.10
CA VAL A 91 7.96 -3.67 3.29
C VAL A 91 7.14 -3.53 4.56
N ASP A 92 6.39 -4.59 4.92
CA ASP A 92 5.58 -4.78 6.13
C ASP A 92 5.05 -3.49 6.79
N ASN A 93 4.24 -2.74 6.04
CA ASN A 93 3.60 -1.54 6.58
C ASN A 93 2.17 -1.33 6.09
N ALA A 94 1.45 -0.49 6.82
CA ALA A 94 0.03 -0.24 6.60
C ALA A 94 -0.27 0.49 5.27
N TYR A 95 0.75 1.06 4.61
CA TYR A 95 0.58 1.86 3.39
C TYR A 95 0.58 1.01 2.13
N LEU A 96 1.13 -0.19 2.22
CA LEU A 96 1.25 -1.14 1.12
C LEU A 96 -0.09 -1.46 0.43
N LYS A 97 -1.20 -1.54 1.20
CA LYS A 97 -2.56 -1.74 0.65
C LYS A 97 -3.10 -0.58 -0.20
N PHE A 98 -2.39 0.54 -0.23
CA PHE A 98 -2.75 1.71 -1.02
C PHE A 98 -1.80 1.95 -2.19
N ALA A 99 -0.74 1.14 -2.36
CA ALA A 99 0.18 1.26 -3.48
C ALA A 99 -0.52 0.88 -4.80
N ASN A 100 -0.42 1.74 -5.81
CA ASN A 100 -0.98 1.57 -7.15
C ASN A 100 0.12 1.46 -8.22
N SER A 101 1.39 1.56 -7.85
CA SER A 101 2.52 1.34 -8.75
C SER A 101 3.71 0.75 -8.00
N PRO A 102 4.68 0.13 -8.71
CA PRO A 102 5.91 -0.37 -8.11
C PRO A 102 6.72 0.72 -7.40
N GLU A 103 6.71 1.95 -7.93
CA GLU A 103 7.37 3.10 -7.30
C GLU A 103 6.73 3.44 -5.94
N GLU A 104 5.41 3.31 -5.82
CA GLU A 104 4.76 3.51 -4.53
C GLU A 104 5.13 2.42 -3.51
N ILE A 105 5.39 1.19 -3.95
CA ILE A 105 5.92 0.13 -3.06
C ILE A 105 7.27 0.57 -2.48
N LEU A 106 8.18 1.07 -3.34
CA LEU A 106 9.49 1.58 -2.92
C LEU A 106 9.37 2.75 -1.92
N LEU A 107 8.38 3.62 -2.11
CA LEU A 107 8.16 4.80 -1.28
C LEU A 107 7.41 4.52 0.02
N CYS A 108 6.82 3.33 0.21
CA CYS A 108 6.04 2.99 1.40
C CYS A 108 6.86 3.14 2.69
N GLY A 109 8.05 2.53 2.73
CA GLY A 109 8.90 2.52 3.92
C GLY A 109 9.35 3.93 4.33
N PRO A 110 9.99 4.70 3.43
CA PRO A 110 10.39 6.08 3.69
C PRO A 110 9.22 6.98 4.12
N LEU A 111 8.07 6.88 3.46
CA LEU A 111 6.89 7.68 3.80
C LEU A 111 6.33 7.32 5.18
N TYR A 112 6.26 6.02 5.48
CA TYR A 112 5.75 5.54 6.77
C TYR A 112 6.65 5.97 7.94
N ARG A 113 7.97 6.00 7.75
CA ARG A 113 8.91 6.50 8.77
C ARG A 113 8.76 8.01 9.02
N LEU A 114 8.51 8.80 7.99
CA LEU A 114 8.30 10.24 8.15
C LEU A 114 6.97 10.55 8.85
N ASN A 115 5.90 9.87 8.48
CA ASN A 115 4.60 10.06 9.11
C ASN A 115 3.76 8.78 9.01
N PRO A 116 3.67 7.97 10.09
CA PRO A 116 2.85 6.76 10.11
C PRO A 116 1.35 7.04 10.28
N ALA A 117 0.97 8.28 10.64
CA ALA A 117 -0.39 8.68 10.93
C ALA A 117 -1.14 9.29 9.72
N LEU A 118 -0.62 9.15 8.50
CA LEU A 118 -1.34 9.62 7.30
C LEU A 118 -2.70 8.93 7.17
N THR A 119 -3.71 9.74 6.89
CA THR A 119 -5.07 9.24 6.76
C THR A 119 -5.23 8.41 5.49
N ASN A 120 -6.04 7.36 5.57
CA ASN A 120 -6.38 6.51 4.42
C ASN A 120 -6.87 7.33 3.22
N GLN A 121 -7.61 8.42 3.45
CA GLN A 121 -8.08 9.32 2.39
C GLN A 121 -6.94 9.97 1.60
N LYS A 122 -5.87 10.41 2.28
CA LYS A 122 -4.69 10.97 1.62
C LYS A 122 -3.96 9.89 0.83
N LEU A 123 -3.75 8.72 1.44
CA LEU A 123 -3.08 7.57 0.82
C LEU A 123 -3.84 7.02 -0.41
N MET A 124 -5.16 7.19 -0.47
CA MET A 124 -5.97 6.79 -1.63
C MET A 124 -5.96 7.83 -2.76
N ARG A 125 -5.75 9.11 -2.44
CA ARG A 125 -5.93 10.21 -3.40
C ARG A 125 -4.63 10.66 -4.05
N TYR A 126 -3.55 10.75 -3.27
CA TYR A 126 -2.29 11.33 -3.70
C TYR A 126 -1.22 10.27 -3.88
N HIS A 127 -0.42 10.43 -4.93
CA HIS A 127 0.74 9.57 -5.15
C HIS A 127 1.71 9.66 -3.96
N PHE A 128 2.37 8.57 -3.61
CA PHE A 128 3.25 8.54 -2.42
C PHE A 128 4.43 9.52 -2.52
N GLU A 129 4.90 9.78 -3.72
CA GLU A 129 5.89 10.85 -4.01
C GLU A 129 5.41 12.22 -3.52
N THR A 130 4.19 12.61 -3.89
CA THR A 130 3.58 13.88 -3.50
C THR A 130 3.46 13.98 -1.98
N LEU A 131 3.05 12.88 -1.32
CA LEU A 131 2.94 12.82 0.14
C LEU A 131 4.32 12.94 0.80
N LEU A 132 5.33 12.25 0.27
CA LEU A 132 6.70 12.31 0.78
C LEU A 132 7.26 13.73 0.72
N LEU A 133 7.09 14.41 -0.42
CA LEU A 133 7.49 15.80 -0.59
C LEU A 133 6.79 16.73 0.39
N HIS A 134 5.47 16.57 0.55
CA HIS A 134 4.70 17.37 1.48
C HIS A 134 5.18 17.21 2.94
N GLU A 135 5.40 15.97 3.38
CA GLU A 135 5.86 15.70 4.74
C GLU A 135 7.31 16.16 4.96
N ARG A 136 8.20 16.03 3.97
CA ARG A 136 9.57 16.59 4.04
C ARG A 136 9.56 18.12 4.13
N ALA A 137 8.75 18.79 3.30
CA ALA A 137 8.62 20.24 3.34
C ALA A 137 8.03 20.72 4.68
N LYS A 138 7.09 19.97 5.26
CA LYS A 138 6.57 20.25 6.60
C LYS A 138 7.65 20.11 7.66
N ALA A 139 8.43 19.03 7.65
CA ALA A 139 9.52 18.81 8.59
C ALA A 139 10.59 19.91 8.51
N SER A 140 10.90 20.42 7.30
CA SER A 140 11.86 21.53 7.12
C SER A 140 11.38 22.89 7.64
N ARG A 141 10.08 23.05 7.89
CA ARG A 141 9.48 24.30 8.42
C ARG A 141 9.29 24.29 9.93
N GLU A 142 9.45 23.13 10.58
CA GLU A 142 9.36 22.96 12.03
C GLU A 142 10.74 23.03 12.72
N ILE A 143 11.80 23.33 11.95
CA ILE A 143 13.17 23.65 12.40
C ILE A 143 13.35 25.17 12.28
#